data_AF-A0A437SWQ1-F1
#
_entry.id   AF-A0A437SWQ1-F1
#
_cell.length_a   1.000
_cell.length_b   1.000
_cell.length_c   1.000
_cell.angle_alpha   90.00
_cell.angle_beta   90.00
_cell.angle_gamma   90.00
#
_symmetry.space_group_name_H-M   'P 1'
#
loop_
_entity.id
_entity.type
_entity.pdbx_description
1 polymer ?
#
loop_
_entity_poly.entity_id
_entity_poly.type
_entity_poly.pdbx_seq_one_letter_code
_entity_poly.pdbx_strand_id
1 'polypeptide(L)' 'MKITNQQLETLRIERGRRNLTISSLAQQLGVSRYTMANVINGKTDGLRSETVKKIDSWLATHPTKAVVNHD' A
#
# COMPACT_ATOMS: atom_id res chain seq x y z
N MET A 1 -6.09 10.56 8.30
CA MET A 1 -6.52 9.82 7.08
C MET A 1 -6.19 8.35 7.27
N LYS A 2 -6.81 7.45 6.51
CA LYS A 2 -6.46 6.02 6.45
C LYS A 2 -6.65 5.51 5.03
N ILE A 3 -5.93 4.44 4.68
CA ILE A 3 -6.21 3.68 3.46
C ILE A 3 -7.37 2.71 3.72
N THR A 4 -8.07 2.29 2.67
CA THR A 4 -9.15 1.30 2.78
C THR A 4 -8.59 -0.11 2.99
N ASN A 5 -9.44 -1.03 3.49
CA ASN A 5 -9.06 -2.44 3.62
C ASN A 5 -8.73 -3.07 2.27
N GLN A 6 -9.45 -2.68 1.21
CA GLN A 6 -9.16 -3.12 -0.15
C GLN A 6 -7.79 -2.65 -0.61
N GLN A 7 -7.44 -1.38 -0.40
CA GLN A 7 -6.11 -0.85 -0.73
C GLN A 7 -5.00 -1.56 0.05
N LEU A 8 -5.22 -1.84 1.33
CA LEU A 8 -4.28 -2.60 2.15
C LEU A 8 -4.06 -4.02 1.59
N GLU A 9 -5.13 -4.69 1.20
CA GLU A 9 -5.05 -6.04 0.65
C GLU A 9 -4.35 -6.05 -0.70
N THR A 10 -4.72 -5.14 -1.61
CA THR A 10 -4.03 -4.98 -2.90
C THR A 10 -2.54 -4.70 -2.70
N LEU A 11 -2.17 -3.85 -1.73
CA LEU A 11 -0.77 -3.56 -1.41
C LEU A 11 -0.02 -4.81 -0.93
N ARG A 12 -0.66 -5.68 -0.13
CA ARG A 12 -0.07 -6.95 0.33
C ARG A 12 0.12 -7.94 -0.83
N ILE A 13 -0.88 -8.07 -1.69
CA ILE A 13 -0.85 -8.93 -2.87
C ILE A 13 0.27 -8.49 -3.81
N GLU A 14 0.34 -7.21 -4.18
CA GLU A 14 1.37 -6.71 -5.09
C GLU A 14 2.77 -6.82 -4.50
N ARG A 15 2.92 -6.58 -3.19
CA ARG A 15 4.17 -6.83 -2.48
C ARG A 15 4.61 -8.29 -2.65
N GLY A 16 3.72 -9.24 -2.39
CA GLY A 16 4.00 -10.68 -2.53
C GLY A 16 4.30 -11.08 -3.97
N ARG A 17 3.46 -10.66 -4.92
CA ARG A 17 3.59 -10.93 -6.36
C ARG A 17 4.95 -10.49 -6.91
N ARG A 18 5.47 -9.37 -6.42
CA ARG A 18 6.75 -8.78 -6.86
C ARG A 18 7.93 -9.19 -5.97
N ASN A 19 7.71 -10.07 -4.99
CA ASN A 19 8.71 -10.47 -4.00
C ASN A 19 9.40 -9.27 -3.31
N LEU A 20 8.64 -8.21 -3.03
CA LEU A 20 9.16 -7.01 -2.39
C LEU A 20 9.27 -7.21 -0.88
N THR A 21 10.41 -6.82 -0.33
CA THR A 21 10.53 -6.63 1.12
C THR A 21 9.76 -5.38 1.56
N ILE A 22 9.48 -5.26 2.87
CA ILE A 22 8.90 -4.02 3.42
C ILE A 22 9.81 -2.83 3.15
N SER A 23 11.13 -3.01 3.23
CA SER A 23 12.12 -1.95 2.98
C SER A 23 12.11 -1.47 1.53
N SER A 24 12.07 -2.39 0.56
CA SER A 24 12.03 -2.03 -0.86
C SER A 24 10.71 -1.37 -1.23
N LEU A 25 9.58 -1.84 -0.68
CA LEU A 25 8.28 -1.21 -0.87
C LEU A 25 8.26 0.21 -0.28
N ALA A 26 8.78 0.39 0.93
CA ALA A 26 8.88 1.70 1.58
C ALA A 26 9.75 2.68 0.76
N GLN A 27 10.86 2.20 0.19
CA GLN A 27 11.73 2.97 -0.67
C GLN A 27 11.02 3.42 -1.95
N GLN A 28 10.29 2.52 -2.62
CA GLN A 28 9.51 2.86 -3.82
C GLN A 28 8.42 3.89 -3.53
N LEU A 29 7.78 3.80 -2.36
CA LEU A 29 6.75 4.75 -1.91
C LEU A 29 7.32 6.05 -1.34
N GLY A 30 8.64 6.15 -1.12
CA GLY A 30 9.27 7.31 -0.50
C GLY A 30 8.75 7.56 0.93
N VAL A 31 8.60 6.49 1.72
CA VAL A 31 8.19 6.54 3.14
C VAL A 31 9.14 5.72 4.00
N SER A 32 9.07 5.90 5.33
CA SER A 32 9.91 5.11 6.24
C SER A 32 9.51 3.63 6.23
N ARG A 33 10.49 2.73 6.39
CA ARG A 33 10.25 1.30 6.58
C ARG A 33 9.28 1.04 7.75
N TYR A 34 9.39 1.80 8.83
CA TYR A 34 8.52 1.66 10.01
C TYR A 34 7.06 2.01 9.67
N THR A 35 6.84 3.13 8.98
CA THR A 35 5.51 3.50 8.47
C THR A 35 4.95 2.41 7.58
N MET A 36 5.75 1.87 6.67
CA MET A 36 5.31 0.80 5.78
C MET A 36 5.01 -0.50 6.53
N ALA A 37 5.82 -0.86 7.52
CA ALA A 37 5.55 -2.04 8.37
C ALA A 37 4.20 -1.89 9.11
N ASN A 38 3.92 -0.71 9.67
CA ASN A 38 2.64 -0.44 10.32
C ASN A 38 1.47 -0.54 9.34
N VAL A 39 1.59 0.07 8.16
CA VAL A 39 0.59 -0.01 7.08
C VAL A 39 0.33 -1.47 6.72
N ILE A 40 1.37 -2.25 6.41
CA ILE A 40 1.25 -3.68 6.04
C ILE A 40 0.64 -4.51 7.16
N ASN A 41 0.88 -4.15 8.43
CA ASN A 41 0.28 -4.80 9.59
C ASN A 41 -1.14 -4.29 9.91
N GLY A 42 -1.73 -3.43 9.07
CA GLY A 42 -3.09 -2.90 9.22
C GLY A 42 -3.23 -1.73 10.18
N LYS A 43 -2.12 -1.20 10.71
CA LYS A 43 -2.11 0.00 11.55
C LYS A 43 -2.14 1.25 10.66
N THR A 44 -3.30 1.56 10.12
CA THR A 44 -3.50 2.63 9.11
C THR A 44 -4.17 3.89 9.67
N ASP A 45 -4.51 3.90 10.96
CA ASP A 45 -5.06 5.08 11.62
C ASP A 45 -3.99 6.18 11.79
N GLY A 46 -4.41 7.43 11.63
CA GLY A 46 -3.54 8.59 11.82
C GLY A 46 -2.45 8.76 10.75
N LEU A 47 -2.54 8.08 9.61
CA LEU A 47 -1.60 8.30 8.51
C LEU A 47 -1.66 9.75 8.00
N ARG A 48 -0.49 10.30 7.69
CA ARG A 48 -0.35 11.59 7.01
C ARG A 48 -1.03 11.49 5.64
N SER A 49 -1.69 12.57 5.22
CA SER A 49 -2.35 12.65 3.92
C SER A 49 -1.39 12.35 2.77
N GLU A 50 -0.13 12.81 2.87
CA GLU A 50 0.93 12.51 1.90
C GLU A 50 1.22 11.02 1.78
N THR A 51 1.23 10.27 2.90
CA THR A 51 1.46 8.83 2.88
C THR A 51 0.33 8.09 2.18
N VAL A 52 -0.93 8.50 2.44
CA VAL A 52 -2.10 7.94 1.77
C VAL A 52 -2.01 8.20 0.26
N LYS A 53 -1.75 9.44 -0.16
CA LYS A 53 -1.58 9.79 -1.58
C LYS A 53 -0.46 9.01 -2.27
N LYS A 54 0.67 8.78 -1.59
CA LYS A 54 1.77 7.97 -2.11
C LYS A 54 1.34 6.53 -2.36
N ILE A 55 0.60 5.94 -1.42
CA ILE A 55 0.04 4.59 -1.56
C ILE A 55 -0.95 4.54 -2.71
N ASP A 56 -1.90 5.48 -2.79
CA ASP A 56 -2.89 5.55 -3.87
C ASP A 56 -2.21 5.66 -5.25
N SER A 57 -1.20 6.52 -5.37
CA SER A 57 -0.44 6.72 -6.60
C SER A 57 0.37 5.48 -7.00
N TRP A 58 0.98 4.80 -6.02
CA TRP A 58 1.70 3.56 -6.26
C TRP A 58 0.74 2.44 -6.70
N LEU A 59 -0.45 2.34 -6.10
CA LEU A 59 -1.46 1.36 -6.52
C LEU A 59 -2.00 1.66 -7.94
N ALA A 60 -2.20 2.93 -8.29
CA ALA A 60 -2.65 3.33 -9.62
C ALA A 60 -1.64 2.97 -10.74
N THR A 61 -0.33 3.00 -10.43
CA THR A 61 0.74 2.62 -11.38
C THR A 61 0.97 1.11 -11.44
N HIS A 62 0.38 0.35 -10.52
CA HIS A 62 0.47 -1.11 -10.45
C HIS A 62 -0.93 -1.73 -10.48
N PRO A 63 -1.66 -1.60 -11.60
CA PRO A 63 -3.01 -2.13 -11.71
C PRO A 63 -2.98 -3.66 -11.61
N THR A 64 -3.39 -4.18 -10.46
CA THR A 64 -3.79 -5.57 -10.32
C THR A 64 -5.06 -5.79 -11.14
N LYS A 65 -5.02 -6.72 -12.10
CA LYS A 65 -6.21 -7.20 -12.83
C LYS A 65 -7.27 -7.91 -11.95
N ALA A 66 -7.17 -7.86 -10.63
CA ALA A 66 -8.04 -8.61 -9.74
C ALA A 66 -8.42 -7.80 -8.49
N VAL A 67 -9.21 -6.73 -8.68
CA VAL A 67 -10.42 -6.47 -7.89
C VAL A 67 -11.38 -5.69 -8.80
N VAL A 68 -11.82 -6.30 -9.90
CA VAL A 68 -13.05 -5.85 -10.56
C VAL A 68 -14.17 -6.31 -9.64
N ASN A 69 -14.52 -5.46 -8.67
CA ASN A 69 -15.85 -5.54 -8.08
C ASN A 69 -16.80 -5.04 -9.17
N HIS A 70 -17.38 -5.99 -9.89
CA HIS A 70 -18.66 -5.78 -10.51
C HIS A 70 -19.66 -5.62 -9.36
N ASP A 71 -20.04 -4.37 -9.09
CA ASP A 71 -21.39 -4.10 -8.59
C ASP A 71 -22.39 -4.28 -9.74
#